data_AF-A0A1S1BQD0-F1
#
_entry.id   AF-A0A1S1BQD0-F1
#
_cell.length_a   1.000
_cell.length_b   1.000
_cell.length_c   1.000
_cell.angle_alpha   90.00
_cell.angle_beta   90.00
_cell.angle_gamma   90.00
#
_symmetry.space_group_name_H-M   'P 1'
#
loop_
_entity.id
_entity.type
_entity.pdbx_description
1 polymer ?
#
loop_
_entity_poly.entity_id
_entity_poly.type
_entity_poly.pdbx_seq_one_letter_code
_entity_poly.pdbx_strand_id
1 'polypeptide(L)'
;MTKRVVHYINQFYAGIGGEEKADTKPFKEDGPKGPGLGLNGPLEDAEIVGTVVCGDSYFNENIDTALPEVLEMIKSYEPDLVIAGPAFNAGRYGMAAGAVASEVITELGIPAVTGMYEENPGKEMYSKTAYIVPTGNSAASMRKAIPAISGLVNKILAGEDVTPDKDGYFPRHRQNYQAEERGSLRAVNMLIKKLNGEEFTTEYPMPEFDNVDPAPALKDLKNATIALVTSGGVVPEGNPDHIESSSASKFGAYNIEGVKNFKDGYESAHGGYDTTYADEDADRVLPLDILREKEEAGEIGKVYNTFFTTVGNGTAVASARQYGEEIANQLKEDGVDAVILTST
;
A
#
# COMPACT_ATOMS: atom_id res chain seq x y z
N MET A 1 -23.26 -21.12 -22.29
CA MET A 1 -24.05 -20.94 -21.04
C MET A 1 -23.91 -19.49 -20.68
N THR A 2 -25.02 -18.82 -20.31
CA THR A 2 -24.98 -17.44 -19.84
C THR A 2 -24.13 -17.37 -18.57
N LYS A 3 -23.16 -16.45 -18.56
CA LYS A 3 -22.26 -16.21 -17.44
C LYS A 3 -22.98 -15.50 -16.30
N ARG A 4 -22.67 -15.89 -15.07
CA ARG A 4 -23.34 -15.41 -13.85
C ARG A 4 -22.53 -14.28 -13.24
N VAL A 5 -23.12 -13.09 -13.14
CA VAL A 5 -22.48 -11.92 -12.52
C VAL A 5 -23.17 -11.62 -11.20
N VAL A 6 -22.40 -11.33 -10.15
CA VAL A 6 -22.93 -10.80 -8.89
C VAL A 6 -22.49 -9.36 -8.74
N HIS A 7 -23.42 -8.51 -8.30
CA HIS A 7 -23.18 -7.09 -8.11
C HIS A 7 -23.13 -6.75 -6.61
N TYR A 8 -22.01 -6.24 -6.12
CA TYR A 8 -21.90 -5.70 -4.77
C TYR A 8 -22.12 -4.17 -4.78
N ILE A 9 -23.05 -3.70 -3.95
CA ILE A 9 -23.37 -2.28 -3.80
C ILE A 9 -23.53 -1.83 -2.34
N ASN A 10 -23.47 -0.51 -2.11
CA ASN A 10 -23.79 0.05 -0.80
C ASN A 10 -25.29 0.32 -0.61
N GLN A 11 -25.65 0.72 0.62
CA GLN A 11 -27.02 1.05 1.02
C GLN A 11 -27.66 2.15 0.15
N PHE A 12 -26.87 3.11 -0.31
CA PHE A 12 -27.36 4.23 -1.11
C PHE A 12 -27.79 3.74 -2.50
N TYR A 13 -26.94 2.96 -3.17
CA TYR A 13 -27.26 2.40 -4.48
C TYR A 13 -28.33 1.32 -4.41
N ALA A 14 -28.48 0.65 -3.28
CA ALA A 14 -29.60 -0.26 -3.02
C ALA A 14 -30.94 0.48 -2.81
N GLY A 15 -30.93 1.81 -2.66
CA GLY A 15 -32.14 2.61 -2.47
C GLY A 15 -32.73 2.55 -1.06
N ILE A 16 -31.92 2.17 -0.06
CA ILE A 16 -32.37 1.96 1.33
C ILE A 16 -32.26 3.27 2.13
N GLY A 17 -31.27 4.10 1.82
CA GLY A 17 -30.99 5.37 2.49
C GLY A 17 -29.56 5.82 2.28
N GLY A 18 -29.23 7.02 2.76
CA GLY A 18 -27.88 7.59 2.73
C GLY A 18 -27.10 7.22 3.99
N GLU A 19 -26.66 8.26 4.71
CA GLU A 19 -25.84 8.09 5.91
C GLU A 19 -26.61 7.51 7.09
N GLU A 20 -27.91 7.80 7.19
CA GLU A 20 -28.79 7.25 8.22
C GLU A 20 -28.98 5.72 8.13
N LYS A 21 -28.52 5.11 7.02
CA LYS A 21 -28.52 3.67 6.78
C LYS A 21 -27.13 3.09 6.57
N ALA A 22 -26.06 3.84 6.81
CA ALA A 22 -24.70 3.36 6.59
C ALA A 22 -24.30 2.19 7.52
N ASP A 23 -25.04 1.95 8.60
CA ASP A 23 -24.84 0.82 9.53
C ASP A 23 -25.63 -0.45 9.13
N THR A 24 -26.14 -0.51 7.90
CA THR A 24 -26.92 -1.65 7.41
C THR A 24 -26.04 -2.90 7.29
N LYS A 25 -26.46 -3.99 7.93
CA LYS A 25 -25.80 -5.30 7.82
C LYS A 25 -25.84 -5.86 6.40
N PRO A 26 -24.90 -6.75 6.03
CA PRO A 26 -24.93 -7.44 4.76
C PRO A 26 -26.28 -8.14 4.52
N PHE A 27 -26.79 -8.03 3.30
CA PHE A 27 -27.89 -8.87 2.82
C PHE A 27 -27.80 -9.03 1.31
N LYS A 28 -28.60 -9.95 0.75
CA LYS A 28 -28.65 -10.22 -0.69
C LYS A 28 -30.06 -10.19 -1.23
N GLU A 29 -30.17 -9.82 -2.50
CA GLU A 29 -31.41 -9.82 -3.28
C GLU A 29 -31.17 -10.44 -4.65
N ASP A 30 -32.17 -11.13 -5.18
CA ASP A 30 -32.07 -11.76 -6.50
C ASP A 30 -32.19 -10.73 -7.62
N GLY A 31 -31.36 -10.90 -8.66
CA GLY A 31 -31.34 -10.04 -9.84
C GLY A 31 -30.66 -8.67 -9.62
N PRO A 32 -30.70 -7.80 -10.66
CA PRO A 32 -30.02 -6.51 -10.65
C PRO A 32 -30.77 -5.46 -9.82
N LYS A 33 -30.03 -4.70 -9.01
CA LYS A 33 -30.52 -3.53 -8.26
C LYS A 33 -29.62 -2.31 -8.50
N GLY A 34 -30.18 -1.11 -8.32
CA GLY A 34 -29.42 0.14 -8.40
C GLY A 34 -28.68 0.29 -9.75
N PRO A 35 -27.36 0.59 -9.74
CA PRO A 35 -26.54 0.64 -10.96
C PRO A 35 -26.52 -0.67 -11.76
N GLY A 36 -26.79 -1.81 -11.12
CA GLY A 36 -26.88 -3.12 -11.75
C GLY A 36 -27.93 -3.15 -12.86
N LEU A 37 -29.01 -2.39 -12.74
CA LEU A 37 -30.04 -2.28 -13.78
C LEU A 37 -29.47 -1.71 -15.09
N GLY A 38 -28.55 -0.75 -14.98
CA GLY A 38 -27.88 -0.15 -16.13
C GLY A 38 -26.70 -0.98 -16.64
N LEU A 39 -26.05 -1.76 -15.76
CA LEU A 39 -24.96 -2.67 -16.13
C LEU A 39 -25.47 -3.91 -16.85
N ASN A 40 -26.64 -4.45 -16.49
CA ASN A 40 -27.11 -5.73 -17.03
C ASN A 40 -27.37 -5.72 -18.54
N GLY A 41 -27.76 -4.57 -19.12
CA GLY A 41 -28.06 -4.46 -20.55
C GLY A 41 -26.82 -4.55 -21.46
N PRO A 42 -25.72 -3.83 -21.15
CA PRO A 42 -24.47 -3.91 -21.91
C PRO A 42 -23.63 -5.18 -21.71
N LEU A 43 -24.02 -6.09 -20.80
CA LEU A 43 -23.29 -7.35 -20.61
C LEU A 43 -23.57 -8.31 -21.78
N GLU A 44 -22.50 -8.90 -22.32
CA GLU A 44 -22.57 -9.86 -23.42
C GLU A 44 -22.52 -11.29 -22.88
N ASP A 45 -23.50 -12.12 -23.26
CA ASP A 45 -23.65 -13.52 -22.81
C ASP A 45 -23.55 -13.70 -21.29
N ALA A 46 -23.91 -12.69 -20.52
CA ALA A 46 -23.85 -12.66 -19.07
C ALA A 46 -25.04 -11.92 -18.47
N GLU A 47 -25.42 -12.26 -17.25
CA GLU A 47 -26.50 -11.60 -16.52
C GLU A 47 -26.17 -11.43 -15.04
N ILE A 48 -26.70 -10.37 -14.43
CA ILE A 48 -26.63 -10.15 -12.99
C ILE A 48 -27.68 -11.03 -12.31
N VAL A 49 -27.23 -12.12 -11.69
CA VAL A 49 -28.09 -13.10 -11.03
C VAL A 49 -28.45 -12.71 -9.60
N GLY A 50 -27.65 -11.84 -8.97
CA GLY A 50 -27.86 -11.41 -7.59
C GLY A 50 -27.12 -10.12 -7.27
N THR A 51 -27.68 -9.38 -6.32
CA THR A 51 -27.07 -8.18 -5.74
C THR A 51 -26.80 -8.42 -4.26
N VAL A 52 -25.58 -8.14 -3.80
CA VAL A 52 -25.20 -8.13 -2.39
C VAL A 52 -25.03 -6.70 -1.93
N VAL A 53 -25.61 -6.36 -0.78
CA VAL A 53 -25.65 -5.01 -0.23
C VAL A 53 -25.04 -5.01 1.15
N CYS A 54 -24.16 -4.05 1.44
CA CYS A 54 -23.71 -3.75 2.80
C CYS A 54 -23.61 -2.24 3.02
N GLY A 55 -23.91 -1.79 4.23
CA GLY A 55 -23.74 -0.40 4.64
C GLY A 55 -22.26 -0.03 4.74
N ASP A 56 -21.91 1.16 4.25
CA ASP A 56 -20.52 1.63 4.21
C ASP A 56 -19.85 1.69 5.59
N SER A 57 -20.54 2.19 6.62
CA SER A 57 -20.00 2.27 7.98
C SER A 57 -19.89 0.88 8.61
N TYR A 58 -20.95 0.07 8.50
CA TYR A 58 -20.94 -1.29 9.04
C TYR A 58 -19.79 -2.13 8.49
N PHE A 59 -19.56 -2.08 7.18
CA PHE A 59 -18.49 -2.86 6.54
C PHE A 59 -17.11 -2.45 7.06
N ASN A 60 -16.82 -1.14 7.09
CA ASN A 60 -15.50 -0.65 7.47
C ASN A 60 -15.22 -0.82 8.98
N GLU A 61 -16.25 -0.75 9.83
CA GLU A 61 -16.11 -0.95 11.27
C GLU A 61 -16.05 -2.43 11.69
N ASN A 62 -16.52 -3.35 10.84
CA ASN A 62 -16.67 -4.77 11.17
C ASN A 62 -16.09 -5.70 10.10
N ILE A 63 -15.03 -5.26 9.41
CA ILE A 63 -14.48 -5.93 8.22
C ILE A 63 -14.23 -7.44 8.42
N ASP A 64 -13.69 -7.83 9.59
CA ASP A 64 -13.37 -9.22 9.93
C ASP A 64 -14.60 -10.15 9.94
N THR A 65 -15.80 -9.59 10.12
CA THR A 65 -17.07 -10.35 10.12
C THR A 65 -17.91 -10.07 8.88
N ALA A 66 -17.95 -8.82 8.42
CA ALA A 66 -18.76 -8.40 7.29
C ALA A 66 -18.22 -8.94 5.96
N LEU A 67 -16.89 -8.97 5.76
CA LEU A 67 -16.30 -9.45 4.52
C LEU A 67 -16.56 -10.96 4.29
N PRO A 68 -16.33 -11.86 5.27
CA PRO A 68 -16.70 -13.27 5.11
C PRO A 68 -18.19 -13.48 4.84
N GLU A 69 -19.07 -12.73 5.51
CA GLU A 69 -20.53 -12.81 5.30
C GLU A 69 -20.94 -12.36 3.89
N VAL A 70 -20.37 -11.25 3.41
CA VAL A 70 -20.56 -10.79 2.02
C VAL A 70 -20.05 -11.84 1.03
N LEU A 71 -18.90 -12.45 1.28
CA LEU A 71 -18.36 -13.48 0.39
C LEU A 71 -19.23 -14.73 0.34
N GLU A 72 -19.75 -15.20 1.46
CA GLU A 72 -20.71 -16.32 1.51
C GLU A 72 -21.97 -15.99 0.68
N MET A 73 -22.49 -14.77 0.80
CA MET A 73 -23.62 -14.31 -0.02
C MET A 73 -23.28 -14.31 -1.52
N ILE A 74 -22.10 -13.82 -1.90
CA ILE A 74 -21.61 -13.83 -3.28
C ILE A 74 -21.48 -15.27 -3.79
N LYS A 75 -20.82 -16.17 -3.04
CA LYS A 75 -20.63 -17.58 -3.39
C LYS A 75 -21.94 -18.30 -3.63
N SER A 76 -22.96 -18.00 -2.84
CA SER A 76 -24.28 -18.64 -2.96
C SER A 76 -24.98 -18.40 -4.30
N TYR A 77 -24.52 -17.43 -5.09
CA TYR A 77 -24.98 -17.19 -6.46
C TYR A 77 -24.12 -17.86 -7.52
N GLU A 78 -23.07 -18.60 -7.17
CA GLU A 78 -22.15 -19.27 -8.12
C GLU A 78 -21.68 -18.34 -9.26
N PRO A 79 -21.06 -17.18 -8.96
CA PRO A 79 -20.65 -16.22 -9.98
C PRO A 79 -19.45 -16.69 -10.81
N ASP A 80 -19.45 -16.33 -12.08
CA ASP A 80 -18.28 -16.33 -12.95
C ASP A 80 -17.44 -15.04 -12.80
N LEU A 81 -18.08 -13.93 -12.37
CA LEU A 81 -17.43 -12.63 -12.15
C LEU A 81 -18.22 -11.81 -11.12
N VAL A 82 -17.53 -10.95 -10.37
CA VAL A 82 -18.15 -9.96 -9.47
C VAL A 82 -17.90 -8.54 -9.94
N ILE A 83 -18.94 -7.71 -9.92
CA ILE A 83 -18.80 -6.26 -10.05
C ILE A 83 -19.01 -5.67 -8.65
N ALA A 84 -18.07 -4.89 -8.12
CA ALA A 84 -18.22 -4.22 -6.82
C ALA A 84 -18.12 -2.70 -7.01
N GLY A 85 -19.20 -1.94 -6.83
CA GLY A 85 -19.22 -0.51 -7.21
C GLY A 85 -20.19 -0.21 -8.36
N PRO A 86 -20.00 0.89 -9.13
CA PRO A 86 -18.92 1.87 -9.02
C PRO A 86 -19.02 2.73 -7.76
N ALA A 87 -17.87 2.99 -7.13
CA ALA A 87 -17.75 3.77 -5.91
C ALA A 87 -17.44 5.26 -6.12
N PHE A 88 -16.97 5.66 -7.32
CA PHE A 88 -16.59 7.06 -7.59
C PHE A 88 -15.60 7.58 -6.54
N ASN A 89 -15.80 8.79 -5.98
CA ASN A 89 -14.98 9.31 -4.89
C ASN A 89 -15.56 9.06 -3.49
N ALA A 90 -16.47 8.10 -3.32
CA ALA A 90 -16.98 7.75 -2.00
C ALA A 90 -15.93 6.91 -1.26
N GLY A 91 -15.26 7.48 -0.25
CA GLY A 91 -14.15 6.85 0.46
C GLY A 91 -14.51 5.51 1.13
N ARG A 92 -15.46 5.51 2.07
CA ARG A 92 -15.87 4.28 2.78
C ARG A 92 -16.38 3.19 1.84
N TYR A 93 -17.16 3.59 0.83
CA TYR A 93 -17.67 2.65 -0.16
C TYR A 93 -16.58 2.11 -1.08
N GLY A 94 -15.62 2.94 -1.49
CA GLY A 94 -14.48 2.52 -2.29
C GLY A 94 -13.58 1.52 -1.55
N MET A 95 -13.36 1.73 -0.26
CA MET A 95 -12.67 0.77 0.60
C MET A 95 -13.40 -0.58 0.64
N ALA A 96 -14.72 -0.57 0.86
CA ALA A 96 -15.52 -1.78 0.90
C ALA A 96 -15.56 -2.51 -0.45
N ALA A 97 -15.80 -1.79 -1.55
CA ALA A 97 -15.84 -2.35 -2.90
C ALA A 97 -14.49 -2.93 -3.33
N GLY A 98 -13.39 -2.25 -2.99
CA GLY A 98 -12.04 -2.73 -3.27
C GLY A 98 -11.67 -3.97 -2.45
N ALA A 99 -12.05 -4.01 -1.17
CA ALA A 99 -11.88 -5.18 -0.31
C ALA A 99 -12.63 -6.40 -0.86
N VAL A 100 -13.93 -6.25 -1.15
CA VAL A 100 -14.76 -7.32 -1.72
C VAL A 100 -14.19 -7.81 -3.05
N ALA A 101 -13.83 -6.90 -3.97
CA ALA A 101 -13.27 -7.29 -5.25
C ALA A 101 -11.93 -8.04 -5.12
N SER A 102 -11.06 -7.58 -4.21
CA SER A 102 -9.77 -8.25 -3.98
C SER A 102 -9.95 -9.63 -3.38
N GLU A 103 -10.82 -9.75 -2.37
CA GLU A 103 -11.08 -11.02 -1.67
C GLU A 103 -11.74 -12.05 -2.60
N VAL A 104 -12.64 -11.61 -3.48
CA VAL A 104 -13.22 -12.49 -4.50
C VAL A 104 -12.13 -13.07 -5.41
N ILE A 105 -11.17 -12.25 -5.84
CA ILE A 105 -10.08 -12.71 -6.72
C ILE A 105 -9.17 -13.68 -5.98
N THR A 106 -8.82 -13.40 -4.73
CA THR A 106 -7.88 -14.22 -3.96
C THR A 106 -8.49 -15.52 -3.45
N GLU A 107 -9.69 -15.47 -2.88
CA GLU A 107 -10.33 -16.62 -2.22
C GLU A 107 -11.17 -17.47 -3.18
N LEU A 108 -11.82 -16.85 -4.16
CA LEU A 108 -12.70 -17.57 -5.10
C LEU A 108 -12.03 -17.86 -6.44
N GLY A 109 -10.90 -17.20 -6.74
CA GLY A 109 -10.18 -17.40 -7.99
C GLY A 109 -10.95 -16.94 -9.23
N ILE A 110 -11.99 -16.10 -9.06
CA ILE A 110 -12.78 -15.52 -10.15
C ILE A 110 -12.47 -14.03 -10.30
N PRO A 111 -12.57 -13.47 -11.52
CA PRO A 111 -12.34 -12.05 -11.73
C PRO A 111 -13.33 -11.16 -10.97
N ALA A 112 -12.86 -10.00 -10.53
CA ALA A 112 -13.70 -8.95 -9.98
C ALA A 112 -13.32 -7.56 -10.50
N VAL A 113 -14.33 -6.77 -10.86
CA VAL A 113 -14.19 -5.42 -11.43
C VAL A 113 -14.88 -4.39 -10.53
N THR A 114 -14.26 -3.23 -10.36
CA THR A 114 -14.81 -2.08 -9.64
C THR A 114 -14.59 -0.80 -10.43
N GLY A 115 -15.17 0.31 -9.99
CA GLY A 115 -14.97 1.63 -10.59
C GLY A 115 -14.75 2.69 -9.52
N MET A 116 -13.66 3.44 -9.62
CA MET A 116 -13.26 4.43 -8.60
C MET A 116 -12.67 5.69 -9.22
N TYR A 117 -12.80 6.81 -8.52
CA TYR A 117 -12.08 8.03 -8.83
C TYR A 117 -10.59 7.88 -8.44
N GLU A 118 -9.70 8.63 -9.10
CA GLU A 118 -8.25 8.49 -8.92
C GLU A 118 -7.77 8.76 -7.48
N GLU A 119 -8.49 9.63 -6.76
CA GLU A 119 -8.24 10.00 -5.36
C GLU A 119 -8.98 9.11 -4.35
N ASN A 120 -9.74 8.11 -4.79
CA ASN A 120 -10.45 7.23 -3.86
C ASN A 120 -9.42 6.36 -3.10
N PRO A 121 -9.45 6.31 -1.75
CA PRO A 121 -8.50 5.52 -0.96
C PRO A 121 -8.51 4.03 -1.31
N GLY A 122 -9.66 3.49 -1.74
CA GLY A 122 -9.76 2.10 -2.19
C GLY A 122 -8.91 1.80 -3.44
N LYS A 123 -8.63 2.80 -4.29
CA LYS A 123 -7.78 2.61 -5.48
C LYS A 123 -6.36 2.27 -5.08
N GLU A 124 -5.77 3.03 -4.15
CA GLU A 124 -4.39 2.80 -3.72
C GLU A 124 -4.26 1.45 -3.03
N MET A 125 -5.21 1.14 -2.14
CA MET A 125 -5.16 -0.08 -1.34
C MET A 125 -5.35 -1.37 -2.15
N TYR A 126 -6.24 -1.35 -3.15
CA TYR A 126 -6.70 -2.57 -3.82
C TYR A 126 -6.35 -2.67 -5.31
N SER A 127 -5.78 -1.64 -5.93
CA SER A 127 -5.41 -1.68 -7.36
C SER A 127 -4.46 -2.83 -7.71
N LYS A 128 -3.60 -3.27 -6.79
CA LYS A 128 -2.69 -4.40 -7.06
C LYS A 128 -3.42 -5.71 -7.37
N THR A 129 -4.62 -5.88 -6.84
CA THR A 129 -5.43 -7.10 -6.94
C THR A 129 -6.68 -6.89 -7.77
N ALA A 130 -7.53 -5.91 -7.47
CA ALA A 130 -8.79 -5.69 -8.18
C ALA A 130 -8.60 -5.02 -9.55
N TYR A 131 -9.49 -5.30 -10.51
CA TYR A 131 -9.58 -4.48 -11.73
C TYR A 131 -10.37 -3.21 -11.44
N ILE A 132 -9.70 -2.05 -11.41
CA ILE A 132 -10.33 -0.78 -11.03
C ILE A 132 -10.44 0.12 -12.25
N VAL A 133 -11.65 0.36 -12.74
CA VAL A 133 -11.92 1.27 -13.86
C VAL A 133 -11.97 2.72 -13.37
N PRO A 134 -11.24 3.68 -13.98
CA PRO A 134 -11.35 5.10 -13.65
C PRO A 134 -12.77 5.62 -13.88
N THR A 135 -13.33 6.29 -12.89
CA THR A 135 -14.63 6.97 -12.97
C THR A 135 -14.48 8.46 -12.69
N GLY A 136 -15.54 9.25 -12.88
CA GLY A 136 -15.57 10.62 -12.36
C GLY A 136 -15.65 10.66 -10.82
N ASN A 137 -15.65 11.86 -10.25
CA ASN A 137 -15.69 12.04 -8.80
C ASN A 137 -17.05 11.68 -8.14
N SER A 138 -18.13 11.53 -8.92
CA SER A 138 -19.47 11.29 -8.39
C SER A 138 -20.37 10.50 -9.35
N ALA A 139 -21.50 10.05 -8.82
CA ALA A 139 -22.55 9.33 -9.55
C ALA A 139 -23.10 10.09 -10.77
N ALA A 140 -22.90 11.40 -10.89
CA ALA A 140 -23.25 12.16 -12.09
C ALA A 140 -22.54 11.61 -13.36
N SER A 141 -21.40 10.96 -13.19
CA SER A 141 -20.64 10.32 -14.27
C SER A 141 -21.06 8.88 -14.60
N MET A 142 -22.14 8.36 -14.00
CA MET A 142 -22.62 6.98 -14.17
C MET A 142 -22.79 6.57 -15.64
N ARG A 143 -23.31 7.47 -16.49
CA ARG A 143 -23.50 7.22 -17.93
C ARG A 143 -22.19 6.92 -18.67
N LYS A 144 -21.05 7.36 -18.15
CA LYS A 144 -19.71 7.05 -18.67
C LYS A 144 -19.09 5.84 -17.98
N ALA A 145 -19.32 5.69 -16.67
CA ALA A 145 -18.76 4.59 -15.88
C ALA A 145 -19.34 3.22 -16.30
N ILE A 146 -20.64 3.13 -16.55
CA ILE A 146 -21.30 1.87 -16.91
C ILE A 146 -20.70 1.25 -18.19
N PRO A 147 -20.61 1.95 -19.34
CA PRO A 147 -19.99 1.39 -20.55
C PRO A 147 -18.53 0.98 -20.37
N ALA A 148 -17.75 1.73 -19.59
CA ALA A 148 -16.35 1.42 -19.35
C ALA A 148 -16.19 0.13 -18.51
N ILE A 149 -17.00 -0.02 -17.45
CA ILE A 149 -17.01 -1.22 -16.61
C ILE A 149 -17.51 -2.43 -17.42
N SER A 150 -18.63 -2.31 -18.13
CA SER A 150 -19.18 -3.42 -18.90
C SER A 150 -18.24 -3.86 -20.03
N GLY A 151 -17.57 -2.92 -20.70
CA GLY A 151 -16.60 -3.24 -21.75
C GLY A 151 -15.44 -4.09 -21.24
N LEU A 152 -14.89 -3.74 -20.07
CA LEU A 152 -13.84 -4.54 -19.42
C LEU A 152 -14.37 -5.91 -18.97
N VAL A 153 -15.56 -5.94 -18.37
CA VAL A 153 -16.21 -7.18 -17.92
C VAL A 153 -16.44 -8.16 -19.08
N ASN A 154 -16.95 -7.68 -20.22
CA ASN A 154 -17.21 -8.53 -21.38
C ASN A 154 -15.92 -9.20 -21.89
N LYS A 155 -14.82 -8.44 -22.00
CA LYS A 155 -13.51 -8.99 -22.41
C LYS A 155 -12.97 -10.02 -21.45
N ILE A 156 -13.06 -9.75 -20.15
CA ILE A 156 -12.62 -10.69 -19.10
C ILE A 156 -13.45 -11.99 -19.17
N LEU A 157 -14.78 -11.88 -19.33
CA LEU A 157 -15.66 -13.06 -19.44
C LEU A 157 -15.44 -13.85 -20.73
N ALA A 158 -15.05 -13.18 -21.82
CA ALA A 158 -14.67 -13.79 -23.09
C ALA A 158 -13.29 -14.48 -23.03
N GLY A 159 -12.52 -14.27 -21.95
CA GLY A 159 -11.17 -14.80 -21.80
C GLY A 159 -10.12 -14.08 -22.65
N GLU A 160 -10.38 -12.82 -23.02
CA GLU A 160 -9.42 -11.98 -23.74
C GLU A 160 -8.34 -11.44 -22.79
N ASP A 161 -7.11 -11.30 -23.30
CA ASP A 161 -6.04 -10.61 -22.61
C ASP A 161 -6.34 -9.11 -22.55
N VAL A 162 -6.47 -8.57 -21.33
CA VAL A 162 -6.72 -7.15 -21.08
C VAL A 162 -5.46 -6.44 -20.57
N THR A 163 -5.27 -5.20 -21.00
CA THR A 163 -4.18 -4.33 -20.52
C THR A 163 -4.70 -2.97 -20.04
N PRO A 164 -4.05 -2.34 -19.04
CA PRO A 164 -4.50 -1.05 -18.50
C PRO A 164 -4.68 0.02 -19.60
N ASP A 165 -3.71 0.13 -20.50
CA ASP A 165 -3.68 1.16 -21.54
C ASP A 165 -4.75 0.99 -22.63
N LYS A 166 -5.12 -0.26 -22.96
CA LYS A 166 -6.08 -0.56 -24.03
C LYS A 166 -7.51 -0.65 -23.51
N ASP A 167 -7.68 -1.15 -22.29
CA ASP A 167 -8.98 -1.52 -21.73
C ASP A 167 -9.45 -0.57 -20.63
N GLY A 168 -8.64 0.43 -20.27
CA GLY A 168 -9.06 1.57 -19.47
C GLY A 168 -9.31 1.21 -18.00
N TYR A 169 -8.34 0.55 -17.36
CA TYR A 169 -8.34 0.32 -15.91
C TYR A 169 -7.00 0.74 -15.29
N PHE A 170 -6.98 1.02 -13.99
CA PHE A 170 -5.74 1.38 -13.29
C PHE A 170 -4.73 0.22 -13.29
N PRO A 171 -3.43 0.48 -13.46
CA PRO A 171 -2.39 -0.55 -13.42
C PRO A 171 -2.44 -1.36 -12.13
N ARG A 172 -2.43 -2.69 -12.25
CA ARG A 172 -2.49 -3.61 -11.10
C ARG A 172 -1.11 -4.00 -10.61
N HIS A 173 -0.39 -4.77 -11.41
CA HIS A 173 0.96 -5.21 -11.13
C HIS A 173 1.73 -5.32 -12.43
N ARG A 174 3.05 -5.41 -12.34
CA ARG A 174 3.90 -5.64 -13.51
C ARG A 174 3.68 -7.05 -14.00
N GLN A 175 3.35 -7.18 -15.28
CA GLN A 175 3.23 -8.46 -15.96
C GLN A 175 4.32 -8.55 -17.03
N ASN A 176 4.93 -9.71 -17.14
CA ASN A 176 5.83 -9.99 -18.24
C ASN A 176 5.00 -10.13 -19.52
N TYR A 177 5.42 -9.46 -20.59
CA TYR A 177 4.80 -9.57 -21.88
C TYR A 177 5.87 -9.67 -22.97
N GLN A 178 5.50 -10.28 -24.10
CA GLN A 178 6.35 -10.32 -25.28
C GLN A 178 6.05 -9.09 -26.14
N ALA A 179 7.02 -8.20 -26.26
CA ALA A 179 6.93 -7.07 -27.17
C ALA A 179 7.34 -7.46 -28.60
N GLU A 180 6.84 -6.72 -29.57
CA GLU A 180 7.24 -6.83 -30.98
C GLU A 180 8.72 -6.44 -31.18
N GLU A 181 9.14 -5.34 -30.56
CA GLU A 181 10.51 -4.84 -30.64
C GLU A 181 11.33 -5.21 -29.41
N ARG A 182 12.65 -5.42 -29.59
CA ARG A 182 13.57 -5.69 -28.47
C ARG A 182 13.67 -4.51 -27.51
N GLY A 183 13.79 -4.79 -26.21
CA GLY A 183 13.85 -3.75 -25.18
C GLY A 183 14.95 -2.70 -25.38
N SER A 184 16.12 -3.11 -25.92
CA SER A 184 17.21 -2.17 -26.22
C SER A 184 16.85 -1.13 -27.28
N LEU A 185 16.08 -1.50 -28.30
CA LEU A 185 15.64 -0.57 -29.34
C LEU A 185 14.62 0.42 -28.77
N ARG A 186 13.65 -0.07 -27.99
CA ARG A 186 12.64 0.78 -27.35
C ARG A 186 13.27 1.79 -26.38
N ALA A 187 14.23 1.35 -25.58
CA ALA A 187 15.00 2.21 -24.67
C ALA A 187 15.76 3.33 -25.42
N VAL A 188 16.47 2.99 -26.50
CA VAL A 188 17.19 3.98 -27.32
C VAL A 188 16.21 4.97 -27.98
N ASN A 189 15.08 4.49 -28.50
CA ASN A 189 14.06 5.36 -29.09
C ASN A 189 13.48 6.34 -28.06
N MET A 190 13.18 5.89 -26.84
CA MET A 190 12.75 6.77 -25.75
C MET A 190 13.83 7.80 -25.39
N LEU A 191 15.10 7.40 -25.34
CA LEU A 191 16.21 8.31 -25.07
C LEU A 191 16.36 9.38 -26.16
N ILE A 192 16.27 9.00 -27.44
CA ILE A 192 16.35 9.94 -28.56
C ILE A 192 15.22 10.97 -28.48
N LYS A 193 13.98 10.51 -28.25
CA LYS A 193 12.82 11.40 -28.04
C LYS A 193 13.06 12.38 -26.90
N LYS A 194 13.53 11.89 -25.75
CA LYS A 194 13.86 12.73 -24.58
C LYS A 194 14.91 13.78 -24.90
N LEU A 195 15.98 13.43 -25.62
CA LEU A 195 17.04 14.35 -26.00
C LEU A 195 16.57 15.42 -27.00
N ASN A 196 15.59 15.08 -27.85
CA ASN A 196 14.98 16.01 -28.79
C ASN A 196 13.84 16.86 -28.19
N GLY A 197 13.46 16.61 -26.93
CA GLY A 197 12.30 17.27 -26.32
C GLY A 197 10.96 16.80 -26.88
N GLU A 198 10.92 15.62 -27.50
CA GLU A 198 9.69 15.00 -28.02
C GLU A 198 8.95 14.25 -26.91
N GLU A 199 7.63 14.10 -27.06
CA GLU A 199 6.82 13.29 -26.13
C GLU A 199 7.19 11.80 -26.19
N PHE A 200 7.36 11.20 -25.02
CA PHE A 200 7.57 9.77 -24.84
C PHE A 200 6.90 9.29 -23.55
N THR A 201 6.47 8.03 -23.54
CA THR A 201 5.93 7.35 -22.35
C THR A 201 7.02 6.44 -21.79
N THR A 202 7.30 6.54 -20.49
CA THR A 202 8.23 5.62 -19.84
C THR A 202 7.61 4.23 -19.68
N GLU A 203 8.32 3.19 -20.11
CA GLU A 203 7.97 1.80 -19.80
C GLU A 203 8.26 1.44 -18.33
N TYR A 204 9.01 2.29 -17.64
CA TYR A 204 9.41 2.10 -16.25
C TYR A 204 9.20 3.40 -15.48
N PRO A 205 7.97 3.71 -15.05
CA PRO A 205 7.73 4.86 -14.19
C PRO A 205 8.53 4.69 -12.90
N MET A 206 9.22 5.76 -12.50
CA MET A 206 9.83 5.83 -11.19
C MET A 206 8.73 5.78 -10.13
N PRO A 207 8.96 5.12 -8.97
CA PRO A 207 8.03 5.23 -7.85
C PRO A 207 7.83 6.69 -7.47
N GLU A 208 6.61 7.07 -7.12
CA GLU A 208 6.39 8.32 -6.42
C GLU A 208 6.90 8.14 -4.99
N PHE A 209 7.86 8.97 -4.60
CA PHE A 209 8.35 9.01 -3.24
C PHE A 209 7.51 10.03 -2.47
N ASP A 210 7.01 9.60 -1.31
CA ASP A 210 6.35 10.51 -0.37
C ASP A 210 7.37 11.54 0.11
N ASN A 211 6.99 12.82 0.05
CA ASN A 211 7.83 13.90 0.55
C ASN A 211 7.22 14.37 1.87
N VAL A 212 7.97 14.15 2.96
CA VAL A 212 7.56 14.61 4.29
C VAL A 212 8.23 15.94 4.57
N ASP A 213 7.45 16.92 5.04
CA ASP A 213 8.00 18.19 5.49
C ASP A 213 8.99 17.96 6.65
N PRO A 214 10.20 18.55 6.60
CA PRO A 214 11.15 18.45 7.69
C PRO A 214 10.56 18.92 9.03
N ALA A 215 10.86 18.20 10.11
CA ALA A 215 10.46 18.61 11.44
C ALA A 215 11.04 20.00 11.80
N PRO A 216 10.31 20.84 12.55
CA PRO A 216 10.84 22.11 13.01
C PRO A 216 12.14 21.94 13.79
N ALA A 217 13.09 22.87 13.60
CA ALA A 217 14.35 22.84 14.32
C ALA A 217 14.13 22.93 15.85
N LEU A 218 14.88 22.13 16.61
CA LEU A 218 14.92 22.24 18.07
C LEU A 218 15.51 23.59 18.48
N LYS A 219 14.81 24.27 19.40
CA LYS A 219 15.23 25.59 19.92
C LYS A 219 16.08 25.48 21.18
N ASP A 220 15.91 24.42 21.95
CA ASP A 220 16.56 24.21 23.25
C ASP A 220 17.27 22.86 23.28
N LEU A 221 18.46 22.82 22.70
CA LEU A 221 19.27 21.61 22.67
C LEU A 221 19.71 21.18 24.07
N LYS A 222 19.98 22.13 24.97
CA LYS A 222 20.50 21.88 26.31
C LYS A 222 19.58 21.08 27.22
N ASN A 223 18.29 21.05 26.90
CA ASN A 223 17.30 20.22 27.60
C ASN A 223 16.77 19.08 26.73
N ALA A 224 17.24 18.95 25.49
CA ALA A 224 16.76 17.97 24.53
C ALA A 224 17.30 16.57 24.82
N THR A 225 16.42 15.58 24.67
CA THR A 225 16.75 14.16 24.62
C THR A 225 16.91 13.74 23.16
N ILE A 226 18.08 13.25 22.78
CA ILE A 226 18.39 12.83 21.41
C ILE A 226 18.56 11.31 21.33
N ALA A 227 17.83 10.66 20.43
CA ALA A 227 17.98 9.23 20.17
C ALA A 227 18.75 8.93 18.89
N LEU A 228 19.29 7.72 18.83
CA LEU A 228 20.03 7.16 17.70
C LEU A 228 19.20 6.05 17.04
N VAL A 229 19.03 6.15 15.73
CA VAL A 229 18.42 5.10 14.90
C VAL A 229 19.31 4.90 13.68
N THR A 230 19.50 3.66 13.24
CA THR A 230 20.29 3.37 12.04
C THR A 230 19.66 2.32 11.14
N SER A 231 19.85 2.48 9.84
CA SER A 231 19.68 1.39 8.88
C SER A 231 21.00 0.72 8.48
N GLY A 232 22.12 1.14 9.08
CA GLY A 232 23.45 0.62 8.79
C GLY A 232 23.78 -0.71 9.48
N GLY A 233 22.84 -1.31 10.21
CA GLY A 233 22.97 -2.65 10.77
C GLY A 233 23.88 -2.81 11.98
N VAL A 234 24.18 -1.73 12.72
CA VAL A 234 24.99 -1.81 13.95
C VAL A 234 24.26 -2.66 14.99
N VAL A 235 24.92 -3.68 15.54
CA VAL A 235 24.42 -4.61 16.57
C VAL A 235 25.51 -4.87 17.60
N PRO A 236 25.18 -5.32 18.82
CA PRO A 236 26.19 -5.88 19.73
C PRO A 236 26.90 -7.06 19.09
N GLU A 237 28.18 -7.24 19.44
CA GLU A 237 29.03 -8.32 18.93
C GLU A 237 28.35 -9.68 19.04
N GLY A 238 28.40 -10.47 17.96
CA GLY A 238 27.73 -11.75 17.86
C GLY A 238 26.25 -11.70 17.47
N ASN A 239 25.70 -10.51 17.20
CA ASN A 239 24.33 -10.28 16.73
C ASN A 239 23.28 -11.09 17.54
N PRO A 240 23.07 -10.74 18.83
CA PRO A 240 22.31 -11.57 19.77
C PRO A 240 20.85 -11.81 19.36
N ASP A 241 20.24 -10.85 18.66
CA ASP A 241 18.86 -10.96 18.18
C ASP A 241 18.75 -11.66 16.81
N HIS A 242 19.89 -12.08 16.26
CA HIS A 242 20.02 -12.69 14.94
C HIS A 242 19.28 -11.87 13.87
N ILE A 243 19.54 -10.57 13.81
CA ILE A 243 19.02 -9.70 12.76
C ILE A 243 19.60 -10.18 11.43
N GLU A 244 18.73 -10.43 10.45
CA GLU A 244 19.15 -10.92 9.15
C GLU A 244 19.93 -9.84 8.38
N SER A 245 20.95 -10.25 7.62
CA SER A 245 21.80 -9.31 6.88
C SER A 245 21.14 -8.69 5.64
N SER A 246 20.00 -9.22 5.23
CA SER A 246 19.14 -8.69 4.18
C SER A 246 17.69 -9.04 4.46
N SER A 247 16.77 -8.16 4.06
CA SER A 247 15.32 -8.32 4.22
C SER A 247 14.93 -8.68 5.65
N ALA A 248 15.55 -8.03 6.64
CA ALA A 248 15.32 -8.32 8.05
C ALA A 248 13.83 -8.23 8.41
N SER A 249 13.35 -9.26 9.09
CA SER A 249 11.96 -9.37 9.53
C SER A 249 11.70 -8.69 10.88
N LYS A 250 12.71 -7.97 11.39
CA LYS A 250 12.74 -7.35 12.71
C LYS A 250 13.79 -6.24 12.76
N PHE A 251 13.66 -5.37 13.75
CA PHE A 251 14.67 -4.38 14.13
C PHE A 251 15.22 -4.71 15.53
N GLY A 252 16.42 -4.22 15.83
CA GLY A 252 17.04 -4.35 17.15
C GLY A 252 16.84 -3.09 17.99
N ALA A 253 16.79 -3.28 19.30
CA ALA A 253 16.74 -2.19 20.28
C ALA A 253 17.71 -2.51 21.42
N TYR A 254 18.77 -1.71 21.57
CA TYR A 254 19.87 -2.04 22.47
C TYR A 254 20.18 -0.90 23.43
N ASN A 255 20.34 -1.25 24.71
CA ASN A 255 20.67 -0.31 25.77
C ASN A 255 22.15 0.10 25.70
N ILE A 256 22.40 1.40 25.80
CA ILE A 256 23.72 2.06 25.72
C ILE A 256 23.99 2.96 26.94
N GLU A 257 23.32 2.70 28.06
CA GLU A 257 23.60 3.36 29.34
C GLU A 257 25.04 3.07 29.78
N GLY A 258 25.81 4.12 30.03
CA GLY A 258 27.22 4.01 30.39
C GLY A 258 28.16 3.70 29.21
N VAL A 259 27.63 3.48 28.00
CA VAL A 259 28.44 3.29 26.78
C VAL A 259 28.85 4.66 26.24
N LYS A 260 30.15 4.83 26.01
CA LYS A 260 30.74 6.09 25.54
C LYS A 260 30.98 6.15 24.03
N ASN A 261 31.23 5.02 23.40
CA ASN A 261 31.53 4.86 21.98
C ASN A 261 31.22 3.41 21.56
N PHE A 262 31.21 3.16 20.25
CA PHE A 262 30.98 1.85 19.63
C PHE A 262 32.24 1.23 19.04
N LYS A 263 33.40 1.51 19.64
CA LYS A 263 34.68 0.97 19.17
C LYS A 263 34.88 -0.51 19.52
N ASP A 264 34.35 -0.95 20.66
CA ASP A 264 34.45 -2.31 21.15
C ASP A 264 33.06 -2.86 21.48
N GLY A 265 32.81 -4.15 21.20
CA GLY A 265 31.58 -4.85 21.58
C GLY A 265 30.39 -4.63 20.65
N TYR A 266 30.61 -4.04 19.47
CA TYR A 266 29.61 -3.82 18.43
C TYR A 266 30.20 -4.20 17.07
N GLU A 267 29.32 -4.63 16.16
CA GLU A 267 29.64 -5.02 14.78
C GLU A 267 28.49 -4.62 13.85
N SER A 268 28.65 -4.81 12.54
CA SER A 268 27.58 -4.62 11.58
C SER A 268 27.03 -5.95 11.05
N ALA A 269 25.73 -6.15 11.21
CA ALA A 269 25.00 -7.26 10.58
C ALA A 269 24.66 -6.99 9.10
N HIS A 270 25.03 -5.83 8.55
CA HIS A 270 24.54 -5.35 7.25
C HIS A 270 25.18 -6.08 6.06
N GLY A 271 24.37 -6.73 5.21
CA GLY A 271 24.86 -7.51 4.06
C GLY A 271 25.09 -6.74 2.76
N GLY A 272 24.83 -5.43 2.73
CA GLY A 272 24.89 -4.59 1.52
C GLY A 272 26.09 -3.63 1.41
N TYR A 273 27.01 -3.59 2.39
CA TYR A 273 28.27 -2.83 2.30
C TYR A 273 29.41 -3.60 2.98
N ASP A 274 30.66 -3.17 2.76
CA ASP A 274 31.85 -3.74 3.41
C ASP A 274 31.92 -3.32 4.89
N THR A 275 31.64 -4.25 5.79
CA THR A 275 31.53 -3.98 7.23
C THR A 275 32.86 -3.78 7.92
N THR A 276 34.00 -4.05 7.27
CA THR A 276 35.35 -4.03 7.91
C THR A 276 35.56 -2.76 8.75
N TYR A 277 35.21 -1.59 8.21
CA TYR A 277 35.38 -0.34 8.93
C TYR A 277 34.34 -0.11 10.04
N ALA A 278 33.11 -0.59 9.86
CA ALA A 278 32.09 -0.52 10.90
C ALA A 278 32.40 -1.48 12.06
N ASP A 279 33.00 -2.64 11.77
CA ASP A 279 33.39 -3.64 12.76
C ASP A 279 34.64 -3.21 13.55
N GLU A 280 35.50 -2.37 12.97
CA GLU A 280 36.61 -1.73 13.70
C GLU A 280 36.15 -0.59 14.62
N ASP A 281 35.09 0.12 14.21
CA ASP A 281 34.57 1.32 14.89
C ASP A 281 33.18 1.66 14.37
N ALA A 282 32.15 1.24 15.10
CA ALA A 282 30.77 1.43 14.67
C ALA A 282 30.27 2.87 14.82
N ASP A 283 31.04 3.77 15.46
CA ASP A 283 30.72 5.21 15.46
C ASP A 283 30.80 5.83 14.05
N ARG A 284 31.50 5.17 13.11
CA ARG A 284 31.50 5.53 11.68
C ARG A 284 30.11 5.44 11.05
N VAL A 285 29.25 4.58 11.59
CA VAL A 285 27.87 4.37 11.13
C VAL A 285 26.88 5.08 12.04
N LEU A 286 27.12 5.07 13.35
CA LEU A 286 26.19 5.60 14.35
C LEU A 286 26.94 6.45 15.39
N PRO A 287 26.88 7.79 15.34
CA PRO A 287 27.84 8.67 16.02
C PRO A 287 27.52 8.85 17.52
N LEU A 288 27.72 7.80 18.33
CA LEU A 288 27.49 7.86 19.77
C LEU A 288 28.60 8.68 20.46
N ASP A 289 29.84 8.50 20.03
CA ASP A 289 31.01 9.23 20.53
C ASP A 289 30.78 10.75 20.60
N ILE A 290 30.40 11.37 19.48
CA ILE A 290 30.17 12.82 19.38
C ILE A 290 28.94 13.24 20.18
N LEU A 291 27.90 12.41 20.25
CA LEU A 291 26.74 12.72 21.08
C LEU A 291 27.08 12.70 22.57
N ARG A 292 27.91 11.76 23.03
CA ARG A 292 28.39 11.70 24.41
C ARG A 292 29.31 12.88 24.73
N GLU A 293 30.19 13.28 23.81
CA GLU A 293 30.99 14.50 23.97
C GLU A 293 30.11 15.75 24.15
N LYS A 294 29.04 15.87 23.35
CA LYS A 294 28.09 16.99 23.44
C LYS A 294 27.25 16.99 24.71
N GLU A 295 26.86 15.81 25.17
CA GLU A 295 26.17 15.63 26.46
C GLU A 295 27.08 16.04 27.62
N GLU A 296 28.34 15.55 27.64
CA GLU A 296 29.33 15.91 28.66
C GLU A 296 29.66 17.41 28.65
N ALA A 297 29.67 18.06 27.48
CA ALA A 297 29.85 19.51 27.33
C ALA A 297 28.60 20.35 27.70
N GLY A 298 27.45 19.71 27.95
CA GLY A 298 26.18 20.40 28.21
C GLY A 298 25.64 21.17 26.99
N GLU A 299 26.02 20.76 25.79
CA GLU A 299 25.46 21.26 24.53
C GLU A 299 24.08 20.66 24.25
N ILE A 300 23.88 19.41 24.69
CA ILE A 300 22.60 18.70 24.65
C ILE A 300 22.17 18.26 26.06
N GLY A 301 20.89 17.98 26.25
CA GLY A 301 20.35 17.54 27.54
C GLY A 301 20.77 16.13 27.90
N LYS A 302 20.40 15.15 27.08
CA LYS A 302 20.86 13.77 27.22
C LYS A 302 20.79 12.97 25.93
N VAL A 303 21.61 11.92 25.85
CA VAL A 303 21.44 10.86 24.84
C VAL A 303 20.46 9.84 25.40
N TYR A 304 19.45 9.47 24.60
CA TYR A 304 18.50 8.42 24.95
C TYR A 304 19.22 7.06 25.04
N ASN A 305 18.94 6.30 26.10
CA ASN A 305 19.73 5.12 26.47
C ASN A 305 19.46 3.89 25.61
N THR A 306 18.61 3.96 24.60
CA THR A 306 18.36 2.84 23.68
C THR A 306 18.56 3.34 22.26
N PHE A 307 19.39 2.66 21.46
CA PHE A 307 19.42 2.88 20.02
C PHE A 307 18.64 1.79 19.29
N PHE A 308 18.10 2.15 18.14
CA PHE A 308 17.38 1.21 17.27
C PHE A 308 18.17 0.95 15.99
N THR A 309 18.15 -0.29 15.53
CA THR A 309 18.90 -0.70 14.34
C THR A 309 18.04 -1.51 13.39
N THR A 310 18.19 -1.25 12.11
CA THR A 310 17.74 -2.10 11.02
C THR A 310 18.92 -2.32 10.09
N VAL A 311 18.82 -3.29 9.17
CA VAL A 311 19.84 -3.46 8.14
C VAL A 311 19.53 -2.74 6.83
N GLY A 312 18.32 -2.20 6.61
CA GLY A 312 17.95 -1.48 5.36
C GLY A 312 18.04 -2.24 4.01
N ASN A 313 18.91 -3.25 3.91
CA ASN A 313 19.32 -3.96 2.72
C ASN A 313 18.24 -4.94 2.27
N GLY A 314 17.56 -4.63 1.17
CA GLY A 314 16.46 -5.47 0.68
C GLY A 314 15.23 -5.48 1.58
N THR A 315 15.12 -4.53 2.52
CA THR A 315 13.92 -4.39 3.36
C THR A 315 12.75 -3.89 2.52
N ALA A 316 11.61 -4.58 2.58
CA ALA A 316 10.41 -4.15 1.88
C ALA A 316 9.89 -2.82 2.44
N VAL A 317 9.36 -1.95 1.58
CA VAL A 317 8.83 -0.62 1.99
C VAL A 317 7.77 -0.74 3.08
N ALA A 318 6.88 -1.73 2.98
CA ALA A 318 5.85 -1.97 3.99
C ALA A 318 6.44 -2.31 5.36
N SER A 319 7.45 -3.18 5.41
CA SER A 319 8.16 -3.52 6.64
C SER A 319 8.93 -2.33 7.21
N ALA A 320 9.63 -1.58 6.36
CA ALA A 320 10.34 -0.37 6.78
C ALA A 320 9.38 0.68 7.38
N ARG A 321 8.18 0.84 6.79
CA ARG A 321 7.12 1.69 7.33
C ARG A 321 6.67 1.21 8.70
N GLN A 322 6.38 -0.08 8.85
CA GLN A 322 5.99 -0.67 10.12
C GLN A 322 7.05 -0.44 11.20
N TYR A 323 8.33 -0.75 10.92
CA TYR A 323 9.42 -0.52 11.89
C TYR A 323 9.56 0.96 12.25
N GLY A 324 9.45 1.85 11.27
CA GLY A 324 9.49 3.29 11.48
C GLY A 324 8.36 3.79 12.38
N GLU A 325 7.13 3.30 12.17
CA GLU A 325 5.96 3.63 12.99
C GLU A 325 6.12 3.10 14.43
N GLU A 326 6.58 1.85 14.62
CA GLU A 326 6.83 1.26 15.95
C GLU A 326 7.92 2.02 16.72
N ILE A 327 9.08 2.27 16.09
CA ILE A 327 10.19 3.01 16.69
C ILE A 327 9.77 4.45 17.02
N ALA A 328 9.09 5.14 16.10
CA ALA A 328 8.66 6.52 16.33
C ALA A 328 7.64 6.64 17.47
N ASN A 329 6.72 5.69 17.60
CA ASN A 329 5.77 5.65 18.70
C ASN A 329 6.48 5.47 20.04
N GLN A 330 7.41 4.51 20.14
CA GLN A 330 8.20 4.30 21.36
C GLN A 330 8.99 5.54 21.76
N LEU A 331 9.72 6.14 20.82
CA LEU A 331 10.52 7.34 21.06
C LEU A 331 9.66 8.53 21.54
N LYS A 332 8.46 8.66 20.98
CA LYS A 332 7.50 9.70 21.38
C LYS A 332 6.95 9.46 22.78
N GLU A 333 6.63 8.21 23.13
CA GLU A 333 6.18 7.83 24.48
C GLU A 333 7.24 8.09 25.53
N ASP A 334 8.51 7.88 25.19
CA ASP A 334 9.65 8.12 26.07
C ASP A 334 10.10 9.59 26.16
N GLY A 335 9.41 10.49 25.45
CA GLY A 335 9.68 11.93 25.46
C GLY A 335 11.00 12.31 24.78
N VAL A 336 11.37 11.60 23.71
CA VAL A 336 12.54 11.95 22.88
C VAL A 336 12.20 13.16 22.00
N ASP A 337 13.08 14.16 21.99
CA ASP A 337 12.86 15.42 21.28
C ASP A 337 13.36 15.37 19.83
N ALA A 338 14.42 14.61 19.56
CA ALA A 338 14.97 14.44 18.22
C ALA A 338 15.64 13.08 18.01
N VAL A 339 15.74 12.70 16.74
CA VAL A 339 16.37 11.46 16.30
C VAL A 339 17.44 11.79 15.27
N ILE A 340 18.63 11.21 15.45
CA ILE A 340 19.61 11.09 14.38
C ILE A 340 19.38 9.73 13.72
N LEU A 341 18.89 9.76 12.49
CA LEU A 341 18.72 8.57 11.66
C LEU A 341 19.89 8.47 10.68
N THR A 342 20.74 7.46 10.82
CA THR A 342 21.85 7.21 9.90
C THR A 342 21.55 6.08 8.91
N SER A 343 22.23 6.13 7.77
CA SER A 343 22.24 5.08 6.75
C SER A 343 23.67 4.71 6.37
N THR A 344 23.81 3.68 5.55
CA THR A 344 25.08 3.20 4.98
C THR A 344 25.78 4.23 4.09
#